data_AF-A0A9E2S845-F1
#
_entry.id   AF-A0A9E2S845-F1
#
_cell.length_a   1.000
_cell.length_b   1.000
_cell.length_c   1.000
_cell.angle_alpha   90.00
_cell.angle_beta   90.00
_cell.angle_gamma   90.00
#
_symmetry.space_group_name_H-M   'P 1'
#
loop_
_entity.id
_entity.type
_entity.pdbx_description
1 polymer ?
#
loop_
_entity_poly.entity_id
_entity_poly.type
_entity_poly.pdbx_seq_one_letter_code
_entity_poly.pdbx_strand_id
1 'polypeptide(L)'
;MKKQTIFRAALCIGIFSLIFIACSKNNDGSSDQTVPNGKQNLSLFLTDAPGFFDNVSVDIKSVQVLVDTCGNSSLWQGIASGCQTWETLAIKPGVYDLLALRNGTDTLLAQGNVINGKVVLVKIELGTDNSLIKDSVKYPLHLTKLTEPYIYLTLTGNEWERYEKNKSRLWLDFDVARSVVVIGNDFFLKPVIHVFVKSTTGAVGGVVSPMAAFPVISVYNSKDTAYALPNRDGRFLVRGLQPGTYSLNVNASNGYHDTTITNVNIKTGELNLEKIVLKRQ
;
A
#
# COMPACT_ATOMS: atom_id res chain seq x y z
N MET A 1 -24.87 -63.12 50.63
CA MET A 1 -24.18 -61.83 50.87
C MET A 1 -22.88 -61.78 50.08
N LYS A 2 -22.49 -60.57 49.63
CA LYS A 2 -21.26 -60.14 48.95
C LYS A 2 -21.18 -60.33 47.42
N LYS A 3 -21.41 -59.19 46.76
CA LYS A 3 -20.98 -58.78 45.41
C LYS A 3 -19.46 -58.96 45.25
N GLN A 4 -18.98 -59.33 44.06
CA GLN A 4 -17.82 -58.68 43.44
C GLN A 4 -17.94 -58.69 41.91
N THR A 5 -17.82 -57.48 41.36
CA THR A 5 -17.79 -57.08 39.95
C THR A 5 -16.39 -57.34 39.38
N ILE A 6 -16.28 -57.89 38.17
CA ILE A 6 -15.07 -57.80 37.35
C ILE A 6 -15.42 -57.29 35.96
N PHE A 7 -14.72 -56.21 35.62
CA PHE A 7 -14.66 -55.45 34.37
C PHE A 7 -14.57 -56.35 33.13
N ARG A 8 -15.44 -56.11 32.14
CA ARG A 8 -15.20 -56.53 30.75
C ARG A 8 -14.72 -55.33 29.96
N ALA A 9 -13.48 -55.42 29.48
CA ALA A 9 -12.93 -54.56 28.45
C ALA A 9 -13.73 -54.77 27.15
N ALA A 10 -14.34 -53.70 26.63
CA ALA A 10 -14.90 -53.67 25.30
C ALA A 10 -14.06 -52.71 24.46
N LEU A 11 -13.31 -53.31 23.53
CA LEU A 11 -12.54 -52.64 22.49
C LEU A 11 -13.53 -52.02 21.48
N CYS A 12 -13.85 -50.74 21.65
CA CYS A 12 -14.59 -49.98 20.64
C CYS A 12 -13.61 -49.55 19.53
N ILE A 13 -13.64 -50.27 18.42
CA ILE A 13 -13.02 -49.87 17.15
C ILE A 13 -13.84 -48.69 16.61
N GLY A 14 -13.39 -47.47 16.93
CA GLY A 14 -13.94 -46.25 16.34
C GLY A 14 -13.34 -46.04 14.95
N ILE A 15 -14.16 -46.26 13.93
CA ILE A 15 -13.88 -45.84 12.55
C ILE A 15 -13.86 -44.31 12.54
N PHE A 16 -12.66 -43.74 12.60
CA PHE A 16 -12.44 -42.31 12.45
C PHE A 16 -12.40 -41.99 10.95
N SER A 17 -13.58 -41.78 10.36
CA SER A 17 -13.70 -41.24 9.01
C SER A 17 -13.11 -39.83 8.99
N LEU A 18 -11.88 -39.71 8.49
CA LEU A 18 -11.25 -38.46 8.10
C LEU A 18 -12.03 -37.85 6.93
N ILE A 19 -13.00 -37.01 7.26
CA ILE A 19 -13.59 -36.09 6.30
C ILE A 19 -12.53 -35.03 6.02
N PHE A 20 -11.79 -35.21 4.91
CA PHE A 20 -11.01 -34.14 4.32
C PHE A 20 -11.98 -33.07 3.83
N ILE A 21 -12.26 -32.09 4.70
CA ILE A 21 -12.83 -30.80 4.29
C ILE A 21 -11.71 -30.09 3.53
N ALA A 22 -11.66 -30.35 2.22
CA ALA A 22 -11.00 -29.48 1.28
C ALA A 22 -11.80 -28.18 1.24
N CYS A 23 -11.40 -27.20 2.03
CA CYS A 23 -11.80 -25.82 1.79
C CYS A 23 -11.15 -25.39 0.48
N SER A 24 -11.86 -25.55 -0.64
CA SER A 24 -11.72 -24.60 -1.73
C SER A 24 -11.89 -23.22 -1.11
N LYS A 25 -10.88 -22.37 -1.28
CA LYS A 25 -11.00 -20.96 -0.95
C LYS A 25 -12.14 -20.44 -1.82
N ASN A 26 -13.35 -20.35 -1.25
CA ASN A 26 -14.50 -19.79 -1.93
C ASN A 26 -14.10 -18.37 -2.33
N ASN A 27 -14.07 -18.12 -3.64
CA ASN A 27 -14.00 -16.79 -4.19
C ASN A 27 -15.36 -16.12 -3.98
N ASP A 28 -15.70 -15.85 -2.72
CA ASP A 28 -16.84 -15.03 -2.36
C ASP A 28 -16.43 -13.57 -2.52
N GLY A 29 -16.73 -13.00 -3.68
CA GLY A 29 -16.56 -11.57 -3.89
C GLY A 29 -16.58 -11.02 -5.31
N SER A 30 -16.83 -11.79 -6.38
CA SER A 30 -17.21 -11.19 -7.66
C SER A 30 -18.73 -11.18 -7.78
N SER A 31 -19.38 -10.28 -7.03
CA SER A 31 -20.61 -9.71 -7.58
C SER A 31 -20.16 -8.98 -8.83
N ASP A 32 -20.51 -9.52 -10.00
CA ASP A 32 -20.41 -8.79 -11.26
C ASP A 32 -21.44 -7.66 -11.18
N GLN A 33 -21.11 -6.64 -10.38
CA GLN A 33 -21.82 -5.38 -10.29
C GLN A 33 -21.63 -4.76 -11.66
N THR A 34 -22.59 -5.01 -12.56
CA THR A 34 -22.64 -4.37 -13.86
C THR A 34 -22.61 -2.87 -13.63
N VAL A 35 -21.51 -2.22 -14.02
CA VAL A 35 -21.37 -0.78 -13.89
C VAL A 35 -22.50 -0.11 -14.67
N PRO A 36 -23.31 0.78 -14.05
CA PRO A 36 -24.44 1.40 -14.72
C PRO A 36 -24.03 2.10 -16.02
N ASN A 37 -24.96 2.19 -16.97
CA ASN A 37 -24.68 2.89 -18.23
C ASN A 37 -24.27 4.35 -17.97
N GLY A 38 -23.28 4.84 -18.72
CA GLY A 38 -22.71 6.18 -18.52
C GLY A 38 -21.81 6.34 -17.29
N LYS A 39 -21.54 5.27 -16.53
CA LYS A 39 -20.65 5.27 -15.36
C LYS A 39 -19.41 4.39 -15.54
N GLN A 40 -18.42 4.67 -14.70
CA GLN A 40 -17.23 3.86 -14.45
C GLN A 40 -17.12 3.55 -12.96
N ASN A 41 -16.61 2.36 -12.64
CA ASN A 41 -16.24 2.00 -11.28
C ASN A 41 -14.77 2.34 -11.04
N LEU A 42 -14.48 3.03 -9.94
CA LEU A 42 -13.13 3.34 -9.49
C LEU A 42 -12.82 2.57 -8.21
N SER A 43 -11.58 2.10 -8.10
CA SER A 43 -11.02 1.54 -6.86
C SER A 43 -9.68 2.19 -6.56
N LEU A 44 -9.58 2.87 -5.41
CA LEU A 44 -8.32 3.43 -4.92
C LEU A 44 -7.78 2.55 -3.81
N PHE A 45 -6.51 2.19 -3.93
CA PHE A 45 -5.78 1.43 -2.93
C PHE A 45 -4.78 2.34 -2.23
N LEU A 46 -4.56 2.11 -0.94
CA LEU A 46 -3.55 2.79 -0.14
C LEU A 46 -2.43 1.81 0.23
N THR A 47 -1.20 2.25 0.06
CA THR A 47 0.05 1.61 0.49
C THR A 47 0.97 2.66 1.07
N ASP A 48 2.03 2.19 1.71
CA ASP A 48 3.06 3.03 2.30
C ASP A 48 4.47 2.70 1.77
N ALA A 49 5.27 3.77 1.64
CA ALA A 49 6.71 3.72 1.49
C ALA A 49 7.37 3.95 2.86
N PRO A 50 8.52 3.31 3.14
CA PRO A 50 9.04 3.17 4.50
C PRO A 50 9.23 4.48 5.25
N GLY A 51 9.09 4.43 6.58
CA GLY A 51 9.51 5.49 7.50
C GLY A 51 10.19 4.93 8.76
N PHE A 52 11.11 5.71 9.35
CA PHE A 52 11.79 5.39 10.62
C PHE A 52 10.93 5.78 11.83
N PHE A 53 9.74 5.20 11.89
CA PHE A 53 8.81 5.32 13.00
C PHE A 53 8.33 3.91 13.38
N ASP A 54 7.85 3.76 14.61
CA ASP A 54 7.24 2.50 15.05
C ASP A 54 5.82 2.36 14.46
N ASN A 55 5.12 3.48 14.32
CA ASN A 55 3.77 3.58 13.77
C ASN A 55 3.53 5.01 13.24
N VAL A 56 2.76 5.13 12.16
CA VAL A 56 2.21 6.40 11.70
C VAL A 56 0.73 6.20 11.39
N SER A 57 -0.10 6.86 12.17
CA SER A 57 -1.56 6.75 12.16
C SER A 57 -2.18 8.01 11.56
N VAL A 58 -2.90 7.86 10.45
CA VAL A 58 -3.56 8.97 9.73
C VAL A 58 -5.07 8.75 9.70
N ASP A 59 -5.83 9.73 10.18
CA ASP A 59 -7.29 9.75 10.20
C ASP A 59 -7.81 10.20 8.83
N ILE A 60 -8.52 9.32 8.11
CA ILE A 60 -9.10 9.61 6.80
C ILE A 60 -10.63 9.57 6.90
N LYS A 61 -11.28 10.66 6.50
CA LYS A 61 -12.73 10.85 6.62
C LYS A 61 -13.49 10.58 5.33
N SER A 62 -13.01 11.11 4.21
CA SER A 62 -13.72 10.99 2.92
C SER A 62 -12.75 11.02 1.75
N VAL A 63 -13.19 10.46 0.62
CA VAL A 63 -12.48 10.51 -0.66
C VAL A 63 -13.45 10.97 -1.74
N GLN A 64 -13.05 12.01 -2.48
CA GLN A 64 -13.77 12.55 -3.62
C GLN A 64 -12.86 12.56 -4.84
N VAL A 65 -13.45 12.46 -6.03
CA VAL A 65 -12.75 12.60 -7.30
C VAL A 65 -13.37 13.69 -8.14
N LEU A 66 -12.55 14.44 -8.85
CA LEU A 66 -13.01 15.37 -9.88
C LEU A 66 -12.91 14.67 -11.24
N VAL A 67 -14.06 14.56 -11.92
CA VAL A 67 -14.16 13.92 -13.23
C VAL A 67 -14.34 15.00 -14.30
N ASP A 68 -13.48 14.99 -15.32
CA ASP A 68 -13.64 15.71 -16.58
C ASP A 68 -14.49 14.86 -17.54
N THR A 69 -15.73 15.31 -17.77
CA THR A 69 -16.71 14.63 -18.63
C THR A 69 -16.59 14.98 -20.11
N CYS A 70 -15.81 16.00 -20.46
CA CYS A 70 -15.64 16.47 -21.84
C CYS A 70 -14.36 15.94 -22.49
N GLY A 71 -13.42 15.41 -21.72
CA GLY A 71 -12.24 14.65 -22.19
C GLY A 71 -11.15 15.46 -22.88
N ASN A 72 -11.35 16.77 -23.03
CA ASN A 72 -10.49 17.69 -23.77
C ASN A 72 -9.44 18.39 -22.89
N SER A 73 -9.45 18.16 -21.57
CA SER A 73 -8.48 18.80 -20.69
C SER A 73 -7.16 18.05 -20.61
N SER A 74 -6.07 18.80 -20.66
CA SER A 74 -4.80 18.45 -20.01
C SER A 74 -4.64 19.38 -18.82
N LEU A 75 -3.88 18.96 -17.79
CA LEU A 75 -3.69 19.74 -16.56
C LEU A 75 -3.32 21.22 -16.79
N TRP A 76 -2.66 21.52 -17.90
CA TRP A 76 -2.18 22.86 -18.25
C TRP A 76 -3.21 23.73 -18.97
N GLN A 77 -4.23 23.14 -19.60
CA GLN A 77 -5.23 23.88 -20.37
C GLN A 77 -6.44 24.30 -19.53
N GLY A 78 -6.51 23.84 -18.27
CA GLY A 78 -7.70 23.95 -17.45
C GLY A 78 -8.82 23.05 -17.97
N ILE A 79 -9.81 22.81 -17.13
CA ILE A 79 -11.00 22.04 -17.51
C ILE A 79 -12.11 23.06 -17.79
N ALA A 80 -12.78 22.92 -18.93
CA ALA A 80 -13.84 23.84 -19.31
C ALA A 80 -14.93 23.88 -18.23
N SER A 81 -15.41 25.10 -17.90
CA SER A 81 -16.50 25.30 -16.95
C SER A 81 -17.74 24.51 -17.40
N GLY A 82 -18.29 23.69 -16.50
CA GLY A 82 -19.43 22.80 -16.80
C GLY A 82 -19.05 21.37 -17.20
N CYS A 83 -17.76 21.08 -17.42
CA CYS A 83 -17.25 19.73 -17.69
C CYS A 83 -16.70 19.02 -16.44
N GLN A 84 -16.82 19.65 -15.27
CA GLN A 84 -16.26 19.17 -14.01
C GLN A 84 -17.36 18.64 -13.10
N THR A 85 -17.24 17.39 -12.65
CA THR A 85 -18.17 16.79 -11.68
C THR A 85 -17.38 16.20 -10.52
N TRP A 86 -17.69 16.67 -9.31
CA TRP A 86 -17.19 16.05 -8.08
C TRP A 86 -18.05 14.84 -7.74
N GLU A 87 -17.41 13.71 -7.49
CA GLU A 87 -18.06 12.45 -7.14
C GLU A 87 -17.43 11.90 -5.87
N THR A 88 -18.25 11.48 -4.92
CA THR A 88 -17.78 10.89 -3.66
C THR A 88 -17.65 9.38 -3.81
N LEU A 89 -16.53 8.83 -3.33
CA LEU A 89 -16.31 7.39 -3.29
C LEU A 89 -16.63 6.84 -1.90
N ALA A 90 -17.18 5.62 -1.85
CA ALA A 90 -17.42 4.94 -0.59
C ALA A 90 -16.09 4.48 0.02
N ILE A 91 -15.90 4.79 1.29
CA ILE A 91 -14.74 4.46 2.11
C ILE A 91 -15.23 3.92 3.46
N LYS A 92 -14.36 3.21 4.19
CA LYS A 92 -14.49 3.00 5.63
C LYS A 92 -13.71 4.11 6.35
N PRO A 93 -14.34 5.19 6.84
CA PRO A 93 -13.61 6.26 7.53
C PRO A 93 -12.93 5.74 8.80
N GLY A 94 -11.77 6.30 9.15
CA GLY A 94 -11.06 5.93 10.36
C GLY A 94 -9.56 6.20 10.30
N VAL A 95 -8.87 5.73 11.33
CA VAL A 95 -7.42 5.86 11.47
C VAL A 95 -6.73 4.68 10.81
N TYR A 96 -5.85 4.98 9.85
CA TYR A 96 -5.06 4.01 9.10
C TYR A 96 -3.62 4.03 9.61
N ASP A 97 -3.11 2.87 10.03
CA ASP A 97 -1.67 2.68 10.26
C ASP A 97 -0.98 2.50 8.91
N LEU A 98 -0.28 3.53 8.46
CA LEU A 98 0.41 3.52 7.17
C LEU A 98 1.56 2.51 7.16
N LEU A 99 2.32 2.40 8.25
CA LEU A 99 3.48 1.50 8.30
C LEU A 99 3.08 0.02 8.30
N ALA A 100 1.81 -0.30 8.59
CA ALA A 100 1.26 -1.65 8.39
C ALA A 100 1.04 -2.01 6.91
N LEU A 101 1.01 -1.01 6.02
CA LEU A 101 0.76 -1.15 4.58
C LEU A 101 2.06 -1.17 3.75
N ARG A 102 3.22 -1.31 4.37
CA ARG A 102 4.51 -1.39 3.66
C ARG A 102 4.80 -2.79 3.12
N ASN A 103 5.88 -2.92 2.35
CA ASN A 103 6.44 -4.20 1.91
C ASN A 103 5.43 -5.11 1.17
N GLY A 104 4.60 -4.51 0.31
CA GLY A 104 3.70 -5.25 -0.56
C GLY A 104 2.27 -5.38 -0.07
N THR A 105 2.00 -4.98 1.17
CA THR A 105 0.63 -4.88 1.69
C THR A 105 -0.05 -3.67 1.06
N ASP A 106 -1.35 -3.75 0.80
CA ASP A 106 -2.17 -2.59 0.46
C ASP A 106 -3.59 -2.82 0.99
N THR A 107 -4.37 -1.74 1.09
CA THR A 107 -5.78 -1.80 1.46
C THR A 107 -6.63 -1.07 0.44
N LEU A 108 -7.84 -1.55 0.17
CA LEU A 108 -8.84 -0.77 -0.55
C LEU A 108 -9.23 0.42 0.32
N LEU A 109 -8.89 1.63 -0.14
CA LEU A 109 -9.18 2.87 0.56
C LEU A 109 -10.60 3.33 0.22
N ALA A 110 -10.90 3.45 -1.08
CA ALA A 110 -12.20 3.94 -1.53
C ALA A 110 -12.63 3.29 -2.84
N GLN A 111 -13.93 3.15 -3.06
CA GLN A 111 -14.50 2.64 -4.31
C GLN A 111 -15.88 3.23 -4.61
N GLY A 112 -16.26 3.27 -5.88
CA GLY A 112 -17.59 3.74 -6.25
C GLY A 112 -17.82 3.86 -7.75
N ASN A 113 -19.10 3.93 -8.14
CA ASN A 113 -19.53 4.18 -9.51
C ASN A 113 -19.72 5.68 -9.75
N VAL A 114 -18.82 6.28 -10.52
CA VAL A 114 -18.83 7.70 -10.87
C VAL A 114 -19.20 7.89 -12.34
N ILE A 115 -19.57 9.11 -12.74
CA ILE A 115 -19.78 9.42 -14.16
C ILE A 115 -18.56 9.08 -15.03
N ASN A 116 -18.78 8.65 -16.27
CA ASN A 116 -17.71 8.43 -17.23
C ASN A 116 -16.96 9.73 -17.55
N GLY A 117 -15.64 9.67 -17.55
CA GLY A 117 -14.75 10.79 -17.81
C GLY A 117 -13.33 10.55 -17.31
N LYS A 118 -12.44 11.52 -17.49
CA LYS A 118 -11.07 11.44 -16.97
C LYS A 118 -11.06 11.90 -15.52
N VAL A 119 -10.50 11.10 -14.62
CA VAL A 119 -10.28 11.54 -13.23
C VAL A 119 -9.02 12.39 -13.18
N VAL A 120 -9.19 13.68 -12.90
CA VAL A 120 -8.11 14.68 -12.93
C VAL A 120 -7.64 15.12 -11.55
N LEU A 121 -8.42 14.80 -10.51
CA LEU A 121 -8.07 15.12 -9.15
C LEU A 121 -8.66 14.09 -8.17
N VAL A 122 -7.86 13.67 -7.19
CA VAL A 122 -8.33 12.95 -6.01
C VAL A 122 -8.21 13.88 -4.80
N LYS A 123 -9.29 14.06 -4.06
CA LYS A 123 -9.35 14.85 -2.84
C LYS A 123 -9.60 13.90 -1.67
N ILE A 124 -8.71 13.92 -0.69
CA ILE A 124 -8.81 13.11 0.52
C ILE A 124 -8.99 14.06 1.70
N GLU A 125 -10.04 13.87 2.49
CA GLU A 125 -10.27 14.61 3.72
C GLU A 125 -9.61 13.90 4.89
N LEU A 126 -8.77 14.63 5.61
CA LEU A 126 -8.10 14.19 6.83
C LEU A 126 -8.92 14.60 8.05
N GLY A 127 -8.95 13.72 9.04
CA GLY A 127 -9.45 14.02 10.38
C GLY A 127 -8.36 14.59 11.28
N THR A 128 -8.68 14.69 12.57
CA THR A 128 -7.78 15.28 13.58
C THR A 128 -7.05 14.23 14.41
N ASP A 129 -7.44 12.95 14.37
CA ASP A 129 -6.83 11.87 15.15
C ASP A 129 -5.59 11.28 14.45
N ASN A 130 -4.64 12.17 14.12
CA ASN A 130 -3.37 11.80 13.51
C ASN A 130 -2.29 11.71 14.60
N SER A 131 -1.49 10.64 14.57
CA SER A 131 -0.39 10.46 15.52
C SER A 131 0.72 9.61 14.94
N LEU A 132 1.87 9.61 15.59
CA LEU A 132 2.94 8.66 15.31
C LEU A 132 3.52 8.12 16.60
N ILE A 133 4.17 6.97 16.53
CA ILE A 133 4.98 6.42 17.61
C ILE A 133 6.43 6.40 17.14
N LYS A 134 7.30 6.97 17.97
CA LYS A 134 8.74 6.96 17.76
C LYS A 134 9.41 6.57 19.08
N ASP A 135 10.31 5.59 19.03
CA ASP A 135 11.01 5.08 20.21
C ASP A 135 10.04 4.69 21.34
N SER A 136 8.93 4.05 20.98
CA SER A 136 7.82 3.66 21.87
C SER A 136 7.05 4.82 22.53
N VAL A 137 7.31 6.07 22.15
CA VAL A 137 6.57 7.25 22.64
C VAL A 137 5.58 7.72 21.57
N LYS A 138 4.33 7.96 21.97
CA LYS A 138 3.29 8.49 21.10
C LYS A 138 3.38 10.02 21.03
N TYR A 139 3.40 10.56 19.82
CA TYR A 139 3.39 11.98 19.54
C TYR A 139 2.15 12.36 18.70
N PRO A 140 1.59 13.56 18.90
CA PRO A 140 0.62 14.11 17.96
C PRO A 140 1.30 14.33 16.59
N LEU A 141 0.56 14.09 15.51
CA LEU A 141 1.00 14.40 14.16
C LEU A 141 0.14 15.54 13.62
N HIS A 142 0.66 16.76 13.69
CA HIS A 142 -0.11 17.96 13.40
C HIS A 142 -0.34 18.16 11.91
N LEU A 143 -1.55 18.58 11.53
CA LEU A 143 -1.80 19.07 10.18
C LEU A 143 -1.21 20.49 10.03
N THR A 144 -0.71 20.79 8.85
CA THR A 144 -0.29 22.14 8.49
C THR A 144 -1.42 22.88 7.77
N LYS A 145 -1.37 24.21 7.69
CA LYS A 145 -2.31 24.99 6.87
C LYS A 145 -2.35 24.57 5.39
N LEU A 146 -1.28 23.93 4.90
CA LEU A 146 -1.20 23.43 3.53
C LEU A 146 -1.95 22.10 3.34
N THR A 147 -2.28 21.41 4.42
CA THR A 147 -2.79 20.03 4.42
C THR A 147 -4.07 19.88 5.24
N GLU A 148 -4.60 20.98 5.79
CA GLU A 148 -5.78 20.97 6.64
C GLU A 148 -7.02 21.48 5.89
N PRO A 149 -8.12 20.70 5.83
CA PRO A 149 -8.25 19.27 6.13
C PRO A 149 -8.09 18.39 4.88
N TYR A 150 -7.45 18.86 3.81
CA TYR A 150 -7.47 18.16 2.50
C TYR A 150 -6.10 17.89 1.90
N ILE A 151 -5.96 16.69 1.35
CA ILE A 151 -4.91 16.32 0.39
C ILE A 151 -5.51 16.39 -1.01
N TYR A 152 -4.83 17.06 -1.92
CA TYR A 152 -5.18 17.12 -3.35
C TYR A 152 -4.11 16.42 -4.17
N LEU A 153 -4.49 15.37 -4.90
CA LEU A 153 -3.64 14.67 -5.86
C LEU A 153 -4.10 15.01 -7.27
N THR A 154 -3.29 15.77 -7.98
CA THR A 154 -3.54 16.19 -9.35
C THR A 154 -3.11 15.08 -10.32
N LEU A 155 -3.98 14.71 -11.26
CA LEU A 155 -3.78 13.62 -12.22
C LEU A 155 -3.94 14.11 -13.67
N THR A 156 -3.17 13.56 -14.59
CA THR A 156 -3.29 13.81 -16.03
C THR A 156 -4.50 13.11 -16.66
N GLY A 157 -5.09 12.14 -15.96
CA GLY A 157 -6.26 11.37 -16.38
C GLY A 157 -5.93 10.02 -17.03
N ASN A 158 -4.64 9.69 -17.15
CA ASN A 158 -4.16 8.44 -17.78
C ASN A 158 -3.48 7.49 -16.77
N GLU A 159 -3.40 7.88 -15.50
CA GLU A 159 -2.73 7.10 -14.45
C GLU A 159 -3.49 5.83 -14.08
N TRP A 160 -4.79 5.79 -14.34
CA TRP A 160 -5.68 4.71 -13.93
C TRP A 160 -5.54 3.47 -14.82
N GLU A 161 -5.42 2.30 -14.20
CA GLU A 161 -5.45 1.04 -14.90
C GLU A 161 -6.89 0.58 -15.07
N ARG A 162 -7.36 0.51 -16.32
CA ARG A 162 -8.61 -0.18 -16.64
C ARG A 162 -8.38 -1.69 -16.69
N TYR A 163 -8.77 -2.37 -15.63
CA TYR A 163 -8.55 -3.82 -15.48
C TYR A 163 -9.72 -4.65 -16.02
N GLU A 164 -10.91 -4.05 -16.12
CA GLU A 164 -12.11 -4.63 -16.73
C GLU A 164 -12.91 -3.55 -17.47
N LYS A 165 -13.94 -3.94 -18.23
CA LYS A 165 -14.84 -2.99 -18.89
C LYS A 165 -15.44 -2.04 -17.85
N ASN A 166 -15.19 -0.74 -18.02
CA ASN A 166 -15.65 0.34 -17.15
C ASN A 166 -15.20 0.21 -15.67
N LYS A 167 -14.19 -0.60 -15.35
CA LYS A 167 -13.62 -0.67 -14.00
C LYS A 167 -12.15 -0.29 -14.04
N SER A 168 -11.77 0.67 -13.20
CA SER A 168 -10.43 1.22 -13.14
C SER A 168 -9.90 1.23 -11.71
N ARG A 169 -8.59 1.10 -11.56
CA ARG A 169 -7.93 1.11 -10.25
C ARG A 169 -6.64 1.92 -10.23
N LEU A 170 -6.30 2.44 -9.06
CA LEU A 170 -5.10 3.25 -8.80
C LEU A 170 -4.56 2.95 -7.40
N TRP A 171 -3.24 2.89 -7.25
CA TRP A 171 -2.59 2.81 -5.94
C TRP A 171 -2.00 4.16 -5.56
N LEU A 172 -2.21 4.53 -4.30
CA LEU A 172 -1.64 5.69 -3.65
C LEU A 172 -0.56 5.20 -2.69
N ASP A 173 0.69 5.52 -2.99
CA ASP A 173 1.85 5.21 -2.16
C ASP A 173 2.20 6.42 -1.30
N PHE A 174 1.80 6.34 -0.04
CA PHE A 174 2.07 7.39 0.94
C PHE A 174 3.51 7.26 1.41
N ASP A 175 4.36 8.22 1.11
CA ASP A 175 5.77 8.18 1.51
C ASP A 175 5.91 8.75 2.92
N VAL A 176 5.82 7.91 3.95
CA VAL A 176 5.88 8.37 5.34
C VAL A 176 7.19 9.09 5.65
N ALA A 177 8.33 8.60 5.17
CA ALA A 177 9.62 9.24 5.42
C ALA A 177 9.68 10.69 4.91
N ARG A 178 9.10 10.97 3.74
CA ARG A 178 9.01 12.34 3.19
C ARG A 178 7.80 13.12 3.69
N SER A 179 6.80 12.44 4.24
CA SER A 179 5.55 13.06 4.67
C SER A 179 5.57 13.57 6.10
N VAL A 180 6.49 13.10 6.94
CA VAL A 180 6.62 13.57 8.33
C VAL A 180 7.75 14.59 8.42
N VAL A 181 7.40 15.82 8.80
CA VAL A 181 8.34 16.93 9.00
C VAL A 181 8.53 17.17 10.50
N VAL A 182 9.77 17.27 10.94
CA VAL A 182 10.12 17.56 12.34
C VAL A 182 10.49 19.03 12.48
N ILE A 183 9.84 19.73 13.41
CA ILE A 183 10.16 21.13 13.75
C ILE A 183 10.31 21.21 15.26
N GLY A 184 11.55 21.41 15.74
CA GLY A 184 11.83 21.28 17.17
C GLY A 184 11.53 19.87 17.65
N ASN A 185 10.61 19.74 18.61
CA ASN A 185 10.16 18.45 19.16
C ASN A 185 8.81 17.99 18.59
N ASP A 186 8.22 18.77 17.68
CA ASP A 186 6.89 18.51 17.13
C ASP A 186 6.97 17.87 15.75
N PHE A 187 5.93 17.09 15.43
CA PHE A 187 5.80 16.37 14.17
C PHE A 187 4.62 16.90 13.36
N PHE A 188 4.85 17.15 12.08
CA PHE A 188 3.86 17.70 11.16
C PHE A 188 3.69 16.81 9.95
N LEU A 189 2.44 16.61 9.54
CA LEU A 189 2.09 15.89 8.33
C LEU A 189 2.09 16.82 7.13
N LYS A 190 2.97 16.53 6.18
CA LYS A 190 3.04 17.13 4.85
C LYS A 190 3.00 16.01 3.80
N PRO A 191 1.83 15.49 3.44
CA PRO A 191 1.72 14.28 2.62
C PRO A 191 2.47 14.38 1.30
N VAL A 192 3.27 13.36 1.03
CA VAL A 192 3.93 13.09 -0.24
C VAL A 192 3.41 11.75 -0.72
N ILE A 193 2.60 11.76 -1.78
CA ILE A 193 1.94 10.56 -2.29
C ILE A 193 2.36 10.35 -3.75
N HIS A 194 2.84 9.15 -4.07
CA HIS A 194 3.11 8.73 -5.44
C HIS A 194 1.96 7.86 -5.92
N VAL A 195 1.62 7.96 -7.19
CA VAL A 195 0.57 7.13 -7.78
C VAL A 195 1.19 6.13 -8.74
N PHE A 196 0.70 4.90 -8.71
CA PHE A 196 1.16 3.88 -9.64
C PHE A 196 0.05 2.86 -9.93
N VAL A 197 0.27 2.05 -10.96
CA VAL A 197 -0.55 0.88 -11.26
C VAL A 197 0.31 -0.33 -11.53
N LYS A 198 -0.14 -1.50 -11.05
CA LYS A 198 0.67 -2.72 -11.07
C LYS A 198 0.91 -3.27 -12.48
N SER A 199 0.04 -2.97 -13.44
CA SER A 199 0.17 -3.49 -14.80
C SER A 199 1.25 -2.81 -15.65
N THR A 200 1.63 -1.58 -15.32
CA THR A 200 2.65 -0.81 -16.06
C THR A 200 3.93 -0.58 -15.26
N THR A 201 3.93 -0.98 -13.99
CA THR A 201 5.10 -0.86 -13.10
C THR A 201 5.62 -2.21 -12.66
N GLY A 202 6.88 -2.22 -12.26
CA GLY A 202 7.56 -3.34 -11.66
C GLY A 202 7.68 -3.22 -10.14
N ALA A 203 8.11 -4.32 -9.55
CA ALA A 203 8.49 -4.42 -8.16
C ALA A 203 9.77 -5.25 -8.03
N VAL A 204 10.56 -4.99 -7.00
CA VAL A 204 11.69 -5.84 -6.61
C VAL A 204 11.63 -6.12 -5.12
N GLY A 205 11.74 -7.40 -4.78
CA GLY A 205 11.68 -7.88 -3.41
C GLY A 205 12.71 -8.95 -3.14
N GLY A 206 12.87 -9.28 -1.86
CA GLY A 206 13.82 -10.29 -1.42
C GLY A 206 13.84 -10.40 0.09
N VAL A 207 14.87 -11.09 0.58
CA VAL A 207 15.14 -11.24 2.02
C VAL A 207 16.56 -10.80 2.30
N VAL A 208 16.75 -9.90 3.27
CA VAL A 208 18.06 -9.49 3.76
C VAL A 208 18.32 -10.01 5.17
N SER A 209 19.56 -10.39 5.46
CA SER A 209 19.96 -10.87 6.79
C SER A 209 21.42 -10.54 7.10
N PRO A 210 21.82 -10.43 8.38
CA PRO A 210 20.95 -10.45 9.56
C PRO A 210 20.24 -9.10 9.81
N MET A 211 19.07 -9.13 10.45
CA MET A 211 18.36 -7.88 10.83
C MET A 211 19.09 -7.05 11.89
N ALA A 212 20.05 -7.65 12.60
CA ALA A 212 20.96 -6.92 13.48
C ALA A 212 21.84 -5.90 12.74
N ALA A 213 21.93 -5.97 11.40
CA ALA A 213 22.63 -5.00 10.57
C ALA A 213 21.80 -3.71 10.32
N PHE A 214 20.55 -3.63 10.81
CA PHE A 214 19.62 -2.51 10.54
C PHE A 214 19.57 -2.10 9.05
N PRO A 215 19.29 -3.05 8.13
CA PRO A 215 19.40 -2.79 6.70
C PRO A 215 18.37 -1.77 6.20
N VAL A 216 18.80 -0.88 5.32
CA VAL A 216 17.95 0.04 4.55
C VAL A 216 18.15 -0.27 3.06
N ILE A 217 17.06 -0.52 2.35
CA ILE A 217 17.09 -0.85 0.93
C ILE A 217 16.85 0.42 0.12
N SER A 218 17.74 0.69 -0.83
CA SER A 218 17.58 1.75 -1.83
C SER A 218 17.62 1.13 -3.23
N VAL A 219 16.59 1.36 -4.04
CA VAL A 219 16.52 0.90 -5.44
C VAL A 219 16.50 2.14 -6.32
N TYR A 220 17.53 2.32 -7.14
CA TYR A 220 17.73 3.58 -7.85
C TYR A 220 18.34 3.40 -9.25
N ASN A 221 18.08 4.39 -10.10
CA ASN A 221 18.75 4.63 -11.37
C ASN A 221 18.92 6.14 -11.58
N SER A 222 19.19 6.60 -12.80
CA SER A 222 19.38 8.03 -13.08
C SER A 222 18.11 8.88 -13.05
N LYS A 223 16.92 8.25 -13.01
CA LYS A 223 15.62 8.91 -13.11
C LYS A 223 14.75 8.73 -11.88
N ASP A 224 15.00 7.67 -11.11
CA ASP A 224 14.08 7.19 -10.09
C ASP A 224 14.86 6.61 -8.89
N THR A 225 14.28 6.74 -7.71
CA THR A 225 14.82 6.24 -6.45
C THR A 225 13.68 5.92 -5.50
N ALA A 226 13.64 4.69 -5.02
CA ALA A 226 12.67 4.21 -4.05
C ALA A 226 13.36 3.44 -2.93
N TYR A 227 12.69 3.35 -1.78
CA TYR A 227 13.26 2.78 -0.57
C TYR A 227 12.37 1.68 -0.01
N ALA A 228 12.96 0.75 0.74
CA ALA A 228 12.22 -0.15 1.62
C ALA A 228 12.96 -0.35 2.95
N LEU A 229 12.18 -0.46 4.03
CA LEU A 229 12.66 -0.96 5.31
C LEU A 229 12.18 -2.41 5.46
N PRO A 230 13.10 -3.39 5.52
CA PRO A 230 12.73 -4.78 5.68
C PRO A 230 11.93 -5.02 6.96
N ASN A 231 11.00 -5.97 6.87
CA ASN A 231 10.28 -6.50 8.03
C ASN A 231 11.25 -7.24 8.99
N ARG A 232 10.76 -7.61 10.18
CA ARG A 232 11.57 -8.32 11.20
C ARG A 232 12.16 -9.65 10.71
N ASP A 233 11.55 -10.28 9.74
CA ASP A 233 12.02 -11.50 9.06
C ASP A 233 12.99 -11.23 7.90
N GLY A 234 13.31 -9.96 7.64
CA GLY A 234 14.18 -9.50 6.57
C GLY A 234 13.49 -9.34 5.21
N ARG A 235 12.19 -9.63 5.09
CA ARG A 235 11.46 -9.45 3.83
C ARG A 235 11.29 -7.98 3.50
N PHE A 236 11.56 -7.61 2.26
CA PHE A 236 11.29 -6.27 1.72
C PHE A 236 10.64 -6.38 0.35
N LEU A 237 9.87 -5.35 -0.03
CA LEU A 237 9.35 -5.19 -1.38
C LEU A 237 9.25 -3.70 -1.72
N VAL A 238 9.90 -3.31 -2.81
CA VAL A 238 9.79 -1.98 -3.44
C VAL A 238 8.88 -2.12 -4.66
N ARG A 239 7.86 -1.27 -4.79
CA ARG A 239 6.85 -1.33 -5.87
C ARG A 239 6.74 0.01 -6.61
N GLY A 240 6.01 0.02 -7.72
CA GLY A 240 5.74 1.25 -8.48
C GLY A 240 6.92 1.70 -9.34
N LEU A 241 7.94 0.87 -9.51
CA LEU A 241 9.14 1.19 -10.28
C LEU A 241 8.82 1.15 -11.77
N GLN A 242 9.29 2.14 -12.53
CA GLN A 242 9.17 2.08 -13.98
C GLN A 242 10.06 0.97 -14.55
N PRO A 243 9.66 0.27 -15.63
CA PRO A 243 10.53 -0.70 -16.29
C PRO A 243 11.87 -0.07 -16.68
N GLY A 244 12.97 -0.74 -16.34
CA GLY A 244 14.30 -0.20 -16.51
C GLY A 244 15.37 -0.98 -15.76
N THR A 245 16.62 -0.55 -15.89
CA THR A 245 17.75 -1.15 -15.17
C THR A 245 18.09 -0.29 -13.95
N TYR A 246 18.16 -0.91 -12.79
CA TYR A 246 18.38 -0.29 -11.50
C TYR A 246 19.61 -0.89 -10.81
N SER A 247 20.11 -0.18 -9.80
CA SER A 247 20.95 -0.72 -8.75
C SER A 247 20.14 -0.84 -7.47
N LEU A 248 20.37 -1.92 -6.71
CA LEU A 248 19.85 -2.07 -5.37
C LEU A 248 21.02 -2.00 -4.40
N ASN A 249 21.01 -0.99 -3.53
CA ASN A 249 21.95 -0.88 -2.42
C ASN A 249 21.26 -1.28 -1.12
N VAL A 250 21.96 -2.08 -0.33
CA VAL A 250 21.62 -2.40 1.05
C VAL A 250 22.63 -1.65 1.91
N ASN A 251 22.20 -0.53 2.48
CA ASN A 251 22.98 0.17 3.48
C ASN A 251 22.84 -0.56 4.81
N ALA A 252 23.97 -0.88 5.42
CA ALA A 252 24.06 -1.65 6.64
C ALA A 252 24.73 -0.81 7.74
N SER A 253 24.35 -1.11 8.98
CA SER A 253 24.87 -0.48 10.20
C SER A 253 25.35 -1.57 11.17
N ASN A 254 25.74 -1.18 12.38
CA ASN A 254 26.12 -2.11 13.45
C ASN A 254 27.30 -3.05 13.08
N GLY A 255 28.31 -2.51 12.37
CA GLY A 255 29.53 -3.22 12.00
C GLY A 255 29.37 -4.23 10.87
N TYR A 256 28.42 -4.00 9.95
CA TYR A 256 28.25 -4.79 8.73
C TYR A 256 28.63 -3.94 7.51
N HIS A 257 29.10 -4.60 6.45
CA HIS A 257 29.39 -3.97 5.17
C HIS A 257 28.12 -3.76 4.35
N ASP A 258 28.04 -2.61 3.70
CA ASP A 258 27.06 -2.34 2.64
C ASP A 258 27.21 -3.33 1.49
N THR A 259 26.13 -3.58 0.76
CA THR A 259 26.14 -4.43 -0.42
C THR A 259 25.34 -3.78 -1.54
N THR A 260 25.86 -3.83 -2.77
CA THR A 260 25.17 -3.32 -3.95
C THR A 260 25.01 -4.42 -4.99
N ILE A 261 23.79 -4.60 -5.47
CA ILE A 261 23.45 -5.44 -6.62
C ILE A 261 23.20 -4.50 -7.80
N THR A 262 24.07 -4.56 -8.80
CA THR A 262 23.93 -3.78 -10.03
C THR A 262 23.12 -4.54 -11.08
N ASN A 263 22.66 -3.82 -12.12
CA ASN A 263 21.99 -4.42 -13.28
C ASN A 263 20.70 -5.18 -12.94
N VAL A 264 19.97 -4.70 -11.93
CA VAL A 264 18.65 -5.23 -11.57
C VAL A 264 17.66 -4.80 -12.65
N ASN A 265 17.27 -5.74 -13.52
CA ASN A 265 16.39 -5.47 -14.64
C ASN A 265 14.91 -5.56 -14.22
N ILE A 266 14.30 -4.40 -13.98
CA ILE A 266 12.89 -4.27 -13.60
C ILE A 266 12.02 -4.31 -14.85
N LYS A 267 11.04 -5.22 -14.83
CA LYS A 267 9.95 -5.32 -15.81
C LYS A 267 8.63 -5.17 -15.06
N THR A 268 7.51 -5.15 -15.79
CA THR A 268 6.19 -5.24 -15.15
C THR A 268 6.07 -6.52 -14.33
N GLY A 269 5.41 -6.42 -13.18
CA GLY A 269 5.33 -7.52 -12.21
C GLY A 269 6.49 -7.53 -11.19
N GLU A 270 6.63 -8.64 -10.47
CA GLU A 270 7.55 -8.74 -9.33
C GLU A 270 8.82 -9.52 -9.69
N LEU A 271 9.98 -8.92 -9.42
CA LEU A 271 11.28 -9.57 -9.42
C LEU A 271 11.65 -9.97 -7.99
N ASN A 272 11.83 -11.27 -7.76
CA ASN A 272 12.33 -11.79 -6.49
C ASN A 272 13.84 -12.05 -6.58
N LEU A 273 14.59 -11.40 -5.71
CA LEU A 273 16.02 -11.60 -5.56
C LEU A 273 16.32 -12.79 -4.64
N GLU A 274 17.49 -13.38 -4.85
CA GLU A 274 18.06 -14.32 -3.88
C GLU A 274 18.32 -13.62 -2.53
N LYS A 275 18.41 -14.43 -1.48
CA LYS A 275 18.66 -13.94 -0.12
C LYS A 275 19.99 -13.17 -0.07
N ILE A 276 19.93 -11.93 0.41
CA ILE A 276 21.09 -11.07 0.62
C ILE A 276 21.64 -11.31 2.02
N VAL A 277 22.90 -11.74 2.11
CA VAL A 277 23.59 -12.00 3.38
C VAL A 277 24.69 -10.96 3.57
N LEU A 278 24.49 -10.06 4.53
CA LEU A 278 25.44 -9.01 4.89
C LEU A 278 26.57 -9.60 5.73
N LYS A 279 27.80 -9.19 5.43
CA LYS A 279 29.01 -9.64 6.11
C LYS A 279 29.45 -8.62 7.16
N ARG A 280 29.99 -9.10 8.28
CA ARG A 280 30.61 -8.21 9.28
C ARG A 280 31.87 -7.55 8.73
N GLN A 281 32.14 -6.36 9.26
CA GLN A 281 33.40 -5.63 9.10
C GLN A 281 34.56 -6.34 9.78
#